data_AF-A0A075FAR8-F1
#
_entry.id   AF-A0A075FAR8-F1
#
_cell.length_a   1.000
_cell.length_b   1.000
_cell.length_c   1.000
_cell.angle_alpha   90.00
_cell.angle_beta   90.00
_cell.angle_gamma   90.00
#
_symmetry.space_group_name_H-M   'P 1'
#
loop_
_entity.id
_entity.type
_entity.pdbx_description
1 polymer ?
#
loop_
_entity_poly.entity_id
_entity_poly.type
_entity_poly.pdbx_seq_one_letter_code
_entity_poly.pdbx_strand_id
1 'polypeptide(L)'
;MTGRPLSIVSGPPLAEEDGLGELTLSGWFRTACENGGDADALVYHDGGLAGGDRVSWSYAALWDKANEVARALMACGVGKGTRVG
;
A
#
# COMPACT_ATOMS: atom_id res chain seq x y z
N MET A 1 0.85 -50.10 13.69
CA MET A 1 0.78 -48.62 13.66
C MET A 1 -0.45 -48.25 12.85
N THR A 2 -1.57 -47.96 13.49
CA THR A 2 -2.78 -47.48 12.82
C THR A 2 -2.56 -46.03 12.42
N GLY A 3 -2.28 -45.79 11.13
CA GLY A 3 -2.05 -44.46 10.59
C GLY A 3 -3.33 -43.63 10.68
N ARG A 4 -3.36 -42.65 11.59
CA ARG A 4 -4.47 -41.70 11.69
C ARG A 4 -4.52 -40.88 10.39
N PRO A 5 -5.67 -40.80 9.69
CA PRO A 5 -5.75 -40.03 8.45
C PRO A 5 -5.49 -38.55 8.74
N LEU A 6 -4.69 -37.92 7.87
CA LEU A 6 -4.39 -36.50 7.93
C LEU A 6 -5.66 -35.69 7.64
N SER A 7 -5.93 -34.69 8.47
CA SER A 7 -6.96 -33.70 8.19
C SER A 7 -6.40 -32.71 7.18
N ILE A 8 -6.83 -32.82 5.92
CA ILE A 8 -6.48 -31.87 4.86
C ILE A 8 -7.70 -30.98 4.63
N VAL A 9 -7.50 -29.67 4.71
CA VAL A 9 -8.50 -28.65 4.43
C VAL A 9 -8.01 -27.83 3.25
N SER A 10 -8.88 -27.55 2.29
CA SER A 10 -8.63 -26.68 1.14
C SER A 10 -9.69 -25.60 1.04
N GLY A 11 -9.27 -24.37 0.76
CA GLY A 11 -10.18 -23.28 0.36
C GLY A 11 -10.53 -23.33 -1.13
N PRO A 12 -11.45 -22.47 -1.59
CA PRO A 12 -11.73 -22.29 -3.01
C PRO A 12 -10.50 -21.77 -3.77
N PRO A 13 -10.46 -21.88 -5.10
CA PRO A 13 -9.43 -21.25 -5.93
C PRO A 13 -9.37 -19.74 -5.65
N LEU A 14 -8.16 -19.17 -5.69
CA LEU A 14 -7.97 -17.72 -5.51
C LEU A 14 -8.82 -16.91 -6.50
N ALA A 15 -9.04 -17.41 -7.71
CA ALA A 15 -9.88 -16.73 -8.71
C ALA A 15 -11.37 -16.65 -8.34
N GLU A 16 -11.81 -17.44 -7.35
CA GLU A 16 -13.20 -17.54 -6.90
C GLU A 16 -13.42 -16.89 -5.51
N GLU A 17 -12.38 -16.29 -4.93
CA GLU A 17 -12.48 -15.68 -3.59
C GLU A 17 -12.92 -14.21 -3.69
N ASP A 18 -14.12 -13.94 -3.17
CA ASP A 18 -14.69 -12.60 -3.15
C ASP A 18 -13.90 -11.66 -2.23
N GLY A 19 -13.72 -10.41 -2.68
CA GLY A 19 -13.09 -9.38 -1.85
C GLY A 19 -11.55 -9.47 -1.75
N LEU A 20 -10.91 -10.31 -2.57
CA LEU A 20 -9.44 -10.36 -2.68
C LEU A 20 -8.80 -9.01 -2.98
N GLY A 21 -9.49 -8.17 -3.76
CA GLY A 21 -8.98 -6.88 -4.20
C GLY A 21 -7.71 -7.01 -5.05
N GLU A 22 -6.78 -6.09 -4.85
CA GLU A 22 -5.56 -5.98 -5.62
C GLU A 22 -4.49 -6.98 -5.17
N LEU A 23 -3.95 -7.75 -6.10
CA LEU A 23 -2.97 -8.81 -5.81
C LEU A 23 -1.52 -8.31 -5.74
N THR A 24 -1.32 -6.99 -5.68
CA THR A 24 -0.01 -6.35 -5.52
C THR A 24 -0.10 -5.23 -4.51
N LEU A 25 0.98 -4.99 -3.76
CA LEU A 25 1.05 -3.88 -2.82
C LEU A 25 0.83 -2.53 -3.54
N SER A 26 1.36 -2.37 -4.76
CA SER A 26 1.19 -1.17 -5.57
C SER A 26 -0.26 -0.99 -6.04
N GLY A 27 -0.94 -2.07 -6.44
CA GLY A 27 -2.36 -2.05 -6.78
C GLY A 27 -3.20 -1.68 -5.56
N TRP A 28 -2.99 -2.35 -4.42
CA TRP A 28 -3.70 -2.05 -3.18
C TRP A 28 -3.51 -0.59 -2.76
N PHE A 29 -2.28 -0.07 -2.86
CA PHE A 29 -1.99 1.32 -2.52
C PHE A 29 -2.75 2.30 -3.42
N ARG A 30 -2.85 2.01 -4.72
CA ARG A 30 -3.66 2.80 -5.65
C ARG A 30 -5.13 2.78 -5.25
N THR A 31 -5.72 1.61 -5.02
CA THR A 31 -7.13 1.49 -4.60
C THR A 31 -7.39 2.21 -3.29
N ALA A 32 -6.47 2.10 -2.31
CA ALA A 32 -6.57 2.82 -1.05
C ALA A 32 -6.59 4.35 -1.25
N CYS A 33 -5.72 4.86 -2.15
CA CYS A 33 -5.69 6.29 -2.46
C CYS A 33 -6.94 6.77 -3.21
N GLU A 34 -7.42 5.99 -4.19
CA GLU A 34 -8.65 6.31 -4.94
C GLU A 34 -9.88 6.33 -4.01
N ASN A 35 -9.99 5.36 -3.10
CA ASN A 35 -11.09 5.31 -2.14
C ASN A 35 -11.02 6.41 -1.08
N GLY A 36 -9.81 6.81 -0.68
CA GLY A 36 -9.60 7.84 0.34
C GLY A 36 -9.76 9.27 -0.17
N GLY A 37 -9.54 9.50 -1.48
CA GLY A 37 -9.78 10.79 -2.14
C GLY A 37 -9.18 11.99 -1.38
N ASP A 38 -10.04 12.94 -1.03
CA ASP A 38 -9.64 14.18 -0.34
C ASP A 38 -9.50 14.04 1.19
N ALA A 39 -9.78 12.86 1.76
CA ALA A 39 -9.58 12.63 3.19
C ALA A 39 -8.08 12.63 3.54
N ASP A 40 -7.74 13.06 4.76
CA ASP A 40 -6.35 13.06 5.24
C ASP A 40 -5.79 11.64 5.33
N ALA A 41 -4.69 11.39 4.62
CA ALA A 41 -3.94 10.14 4.66
C ALA A 41 -2.74 10.20 5.61
N LEU A 42 -2.10 11.37 5.67
CA LEU A 42 -0.91 11.61 6.49
C LEU A 42 -1.03 12.95 7.17
N VAL A 43 -0.76 13.00 8.47
CA VAL A 43 -0.69 14.23 9.25
C VAL A 43 0.63 14.25 10.01
N TYR A 44 1.35 15.36 9.89
CA TYR A 44 2.57 15.65 10.60
C TYR A 44 2.43 17.01 11.29
N HIS A 45 3.00 17.14 12.49
CA HIS A 45 3.02 18.39 13.24
C HIS A 45 4.47 18.89 13.32
N ASP A 46 4.80 19.87 12.47
CA ASP A 46 6.13 20.45 12.41
C ASP A 46 6.36 21.37 13.62
N GLY A 47 7.34 21.05 14.47
CA GLY A 47 7.50 21.68 15.78
C GLY A 47 6.76 20.98 16.94
N GLY A 48 6.12 19.83 16.68
CA GLY A 48 5.54 18.96 17.72
C GLY A 48 4.06 19.19 18.03
N LEU A 49 3.47 18.29 18.82
CA LEU A 49 2.00 18.23 18.99
C LEU A 49 1.39 19.39 19.79
N ALA A 50 2.17 20.08 20.61
CA ALA A 50 1.65 21.10 21.54
C ALA A 50 1.54 22.51 20.93
N GLY A 51 2.05 22.73 19.72
CA GLY A 51 2.04 24.05 19.08
C GLY A 51 2.70 24.10 17.70
N GLY A 52 2.99 22.94 17.10
CA GLY A 52 3.57 22.85 15.78
C GLY A 52 2.56 23.01 14.66
N ASP A 53 3.04 23.45 13.51
CA ASP A 53 2.24 23.65 12.31
C ASP A 53 1.77 22.31 11.77
N ARG A 54 0.45 22.20 11.54
CA ARG A 54 -0.15 20.99 10.98
C ARG A 54 0.11 20.94 9.47
N VAL A 55 0.89 19.96 9.04
CA VAL A 55 1.08 19.59 7.65
C VAL A 55 0.29 18.31 7.38
N SER A 56 -0.67 18.34 6.45
CA SER A 56 -1.39 17.14 6.05
C SER A 56 -1.42 16.95 4.55
N TRP A 57 -1.46 15.68 4.14
CA TRP A 57 -1.71 15.27 2.75
C TRP A 57 -2.97 14.42 2.72
N SER A 58 -3.85 14.73 1.76
CA SER A 58 -4.94 13.84 1.41
C SER A 58 -4.42 12.57 0.74
N TYR A 59 -5.26 11.54 0.64
CA TYR A 59 -4.95 10.34 -0.13
C TYR A 59 -4.61 10.65 -1.60
N ALA A 60 -5.34 11.58 -2.23
CA ALA A 60 -5.04 12.06 -3.57
C ALA A 60 -3.66 12.74 -3.65
N ALA A 61 -3.35 13.64 -2.70
CA ALA A 61 -2.05 14.31 -2.66
C ALA A 61 -0.89 13.32 -2.39
N LEU A 62 -1.11 12.33 -1.51
CA LEU A 62 -0.14 11.28 -1.22
C LEU A 62 0.17 10.45 -2.48
N TRP A 63 -0.86 10.10 -3.27
CA TRP A 63 -0.69 9.40 -4.55
C TRP A 63 0.17 10.19 -5.52
N ASP A 64 -0.10 11.49 -5.69
CA ASP A 64 0.66 12.35 -6.58
C ASP A 64 2.13 12.47 -6.16
N LYS A 65 2.38 12.66 -4.86
CA LYS A 65 3.74 12.73 -4.30
C LYS A 65 4.50 11.41 -4.41
N ALA A 66 3.86 10.28 -4.14
CA ALA A 66 4.49 8.97 -4.32
C ALA A 66 4.90 8.73 -5.78
N ASN A 67 4.04 9.11 -6.74
CA ASN A 67 4.34 8.98 -8.17
C ASN A 67 5.40 9.98 -8.65
N GLU A 68 5.50 11.16 -8.05
CA GLU A 68 6.60 12.11 -8.28
C GLU A 68 7.95 11.46 -7.96
N VAL A 69 8.08 10.88 -6.76
CA VAL A 69 9.30 10.18 -6.33
C VAL A 69 9.56 8.95 -7.19
N ALA A 70 8.54 8.15 -7.51
CA ALA A 70 8.69 6.97 -8.35
C ALA A 70 9.25 7.31 -9.74
N ARG A 71 8.75 8.39 -10.37
CA ARG A 71 9.28 8.89 -11.65
C ARG A 71 10.74 9.33 -11.53
N ALA A 72 11.10 10.03 -10.47
CA ALA A 72 12.48 10.45 -10.23
C ALA A 72 13.41 9.24 -10.04
N LEU A 73 13.00 8.23 -9.28
CA LEU A 73 13.77 7.00 -9.09
C LEU A 73 13.95 6.22 -10.39
N MET A 74 12.91 6.10 -11.21
CA MET A 74 13.00 5.50 -12.54
C MET A 74 13.99 6.25 -13.43
N ALA A 75 13.97 7.59 -13.40
CA ALA A 75 14.94 8.41 -14.14
C ALA A 75 16.40 8.20 -13.66
N CYS A 76 16.58 7.86 -12.39
CA CYS A 76 17.87 7.46 -11.82
C CYS A 76 18.26 6.00 -12.13
N GLY A 77 17.45 5.26 -12.89
CA GLY A 77 17.73 3.87 -13.29
C GLY A 77 17.25 2.80 -12.29
N VAL A 78 16.42 3.17 -11.32
CA VAL A 78 15.79 2.19 -10.41
C VAL A 78 14.76 1.36 -11.17
N GLY A 79 14.78 0.03 -10.97
CA GLY A 79 13.85 -0.90 -11.59
C GLY A 79 13.43 -2.03 -10.66
N LYS A 80 12.72 -3.01 -11.23
CA LYS A 80 12.26 -4.19 -10.48
C LYS A 80 13.47 -4.94 -9.90
N GLY A 81 13.45 -5.17 -8.60
CA GLY A 81 14.52 -5.90 -7.89
C GLY A 81 15.68 -5.02 -7.42
N THR A 82 15.71 -3.73 -7.78
CA THR A 82 16.66 -2.76 -7.22
C THR A 82 16.34 -2.54 -5.74
N ARG A 83 17.37 -2.57 -4.88
CA ARG A 83 17.23 -2.26 -3.45
C ARG A 83 17.35 -0.75 -3.24
N VAL A 84 16.49 -0.19 -2.40
CA VAL A 84 16.47 1.23 -2.01
C VAL A 84 16.69 1.30 -0.50
N GLY A 85 17.59 2.17 -0.05
CA GLY A 85 17.95 2.39 1.35
C GLY A 85 18.82 3.62 1.54
#